data_AF-A0A4R8GRP4-F1
#
_entry.id   AF-A0A4R8GRP4-F1
#
_cell.length_a   1.000
_cell.length_b   1.000
_cell.length_c   1.000
_cell.angle_alpha   90.00
_cell.angle_beta   90.00
_cell.angle_gamma   90.00
#
_symmetry.space_group_name_H-M   'P 1'
#
loop_
_entity.id
_entity.type
_entity.pdbx_description
1 polymer ?
#
loop_
_entity_poly.entity_id
_entity_poly.type
_entity_poly.pdbx_seq_one_letter_code
_entity_poly.pdbx_strand_id
1 'polypeptide(L)'
;MGYRLDPQKRSKGESALIKNKKLFVASVALIVISIALNFPFPHQYPLGEAALMILNIPIKSADGFHYAGVFILFLLVLGMVFLHRSLERYHLRSFFAVIVIVSLLPPFLAESYQKTLAEGIYAVSYVKDESLCKFEMISEETLQGICELSFENYSNEEVSFTIGFYDRYLTEEDFQMLSLMNSGEHNNVKLLPNEAKVVRIKKEIDVSQIKNHVESGEAAYVSIIIKSGDKNRKL
;
A
#
# COMPACT_ATOMS: atom_id res chain seq x y z
N MET A 1 58.45 -11.19 -53.52
CA MET A 1 57.37 -10.21 -53.28
C MET A 1 56.32 -10.86 -52.41
N GLY A 2 56.50 -10.82 -51.09
CA GLY A 2 55.52 -11.31 -50.13
C GLY A 2 54.74 -10.12 -49.59
N TYR A 3 53.44 -10.04 -49.89
CA TYR A 3 52.56 -9.07 -49.26
C TYR A 3 52.33 -9.52 -47.80
N ARG A 4 53.00 -8.82 -46.89
CA ARG A 4 52.80 -8.91 -45.45
C ARG A 4 51.44 -8.26 -45.15
N LEU A 5 50.41 -9.09 -44.94
CA LEU A 5 49.14 -8.65 -44.37
C LEU A 5 49.38 -8.24 -42.91
N ASP A 6 49.12 -6.97 -42.62
CA ASP A 6 49.23 -6.36 -41.31
C ASP A 6 48.00 -6.75 -40.46
N PRO A 7 48.13 -7.52 -39.35
CA PRO A 7 46.99 -7.92 -38.54
C PRO A 7 46.80 -6.94 -37.40
N GLN A 8 46.51 -5.67 -37.71
CA GLN A 8 46.27 -4.66 -36.68
C GLN A 8 44.98 -3.87 -36.91
N LYS A 9 43.83 -4.57 -36.82
CA LYS A 9 42.55 -3.98 -36.37
C LYS A 9 41.51 -5.04 -36.00
N ARG A 10 41.92 -5.98 -35.14
CA ARG A 10 41.00 -6.86 -34.41
C ARG A 10 40.46 -6.07 -33.22
N SER A 11 39.13 -6.02 -33.11
CA SER A 11 38.38 -5.77 -31.87
C SER A 11 38.62 -4.42 -31.16
N LYS A 12 37.89 -3.38 -31.58
CA LYS A 12 37.38 -2.39 -30.62
C LYS A 12 36.25 -3.06 -29.86
N GLY A 13 36.61 -3.81 -28.81
CA GLY A 13 35.68 -4.41 -27.86
C GLY A 13 34.85 -3.35 -27.17
N GLU A 14 33.55 -3.67 -27.01
CA GLU A 14 32.57 -3.08 -26.09
C GLU A 14 32.85 -1.64 -25.63
N SER A 15 32.21 -0.65 -26.27
CA SER A 15 32.06 0.66 -25.66
C SER A 15 31.36 0.49 -24.31
N ALA A 16 32.09 0.66 -23.21
CA ALA A 16 31.55 0.50 -21.86
C ALA A 16 30.32 1.42 -21.71
N LEU A 17 29.13 0.84 -21.56
CA LEU A 17 27.86 1.56 -21.40
C LEU A 17 27.88 2.57 -20.22
N ILE A 18 28.76 2.30 -19.24
CA ILE A 18 28.92 3.04 -17.99
C ILE A 18 30.23 3.83 -18.04
N LYS A 19 30.10 5.16 -18.07
CA LYS A 19 31.21 6.12 -18.03
C LYS A 19 31.86 6.21 -16.64
N ASN A 20 31.05 6.20 -15.58
CA ASN A 20 31.54 6.30 -14.20
C ASN A 20 30.93 5.23 -13.30
N LYS A 21 31.70 4.18 -13.02
CA LYS A 21 31.26 3.05 -12.18
C LYS A 21 30.89 3.45 -10.75
N LYS A 22 31.60 4.41 -10.15
CA LYS A 22 31.32 4.86 -8.77
C LYS A 22 29.97 5.58 -8.70
N LEU A 23 29.71 6.50 -9.64
CA LEU A 23 28.43 7.20 -9.73
C LEU A 23 27.28 6.24 -10.07
N PHE A 24 27.54 5.26 -10.93
CA PHE A 24 26.54 4.24 -11.26
C PHE A 24 26.13 3.43 -10.03
N VAL A 25 27.11 2.88 -9.28
CA VAL A 25 26.81 2.13 -8.05
C VAL A 25 26.11 3.00 -7.02
N ALA A 26 26.55 4.25 -6.82
CA ALA A 26 25.88 5.19 -5.93
C ALA A 26 24.42 5.46 -6.35
N SER A 27 24.17 5.61 -7.65
CA SER A 27 22.81 5.83 -8.17
C SER A 27 21.89 4.64 -7.92
N VAL A 28 22.37 3.41 -8.15
CA VAL A 28 21.61 2.18 -7.91
C VAL A 28 21.30 2.04 -6.42
N ALA A 29 22.29 2.28 -5.55
CA ALA A 29 22.10 2.23 -4.11
C ALA A 29 21.02 3.22 -3.64
N LEU A 30 21.06 4.47 -4.10
CA LEU A 30 20.05 5.48 -3.76
C LEU A 30 18.65 5.08 -4.23
N ILE A 31 18.51 4.58 -5.46
CA ILE A 31 17.22 4.13 -6.01
C ILE A 31 16.67 2.95 -5.20
N VAL A 32 17.51 1.97 -4.88
CA VAL A 32 17.10 0.80 -4.07
C VAL A 32 16.67 1.23 -2.66
N ILE A 33 17.42 2.14 -2.04
CA ILE A 33 17.04 2.72 -0.73
C ILE A 33 15.70 3.43 -0.83
N SER A 34 15.48 4.26 -1.86
CA SER A 34 14.19 4.92 -2.07
C SER A 34 13.04 3.94 -2.24
N ILE A 35 13.24 2.85 -2.98
CA ILE A 35 12.23 1.78 -3.16
C ILE A 35 11.94 1.09 -1.82
N ALA A 36 12.98 0.74 -1.06
CA ALA A 36 12.83 0.08 0.23
C ALA A 36 12.11 0.96 1.27
N LEU A 37 12.40 2.27 1.28
CA LEU A 37 11.72 3.23 2.14
C LEU A 37 10.27 3.51 1.72
N ASN A 38 9.94 3.29 0.44
CA ASN A 38 8.59 3.45 -0.10
C ASN A 38 7.78 2.14 -0.12
N PHE A 39 8.17 1.13 0.65
CA PHE A 39 7.49 -0.16 0.65
C PHE A 39 6.07 -0.04 1.24
N PRO A 40 5.00 -0.34 0.49
CA PRO A 40 3.61 -0.05 0.88
C PRO A 40 3.01 -1.13 1.78
N PHE A 41 3.77 -1.63 2.75
CA PHE A 41 3.38 -2.72 3.66
C PHE A 41 4.01 -2.48 5.05
N PRO A 42 3.34 -2.84 6.17
CA PRO A 42 2.10 -3.60 6.29
C PRO A 42 0.81 -2.78 6.17
N HIS A 43 0.87 -1.47 6.31
CA HIS A 43 -0.32 -0.64 6.28
C HIS A 43 -0.61 -0.21 4.85
N GLN A 44 -1.86 -0.40 4.42
CA GLN A 44 -2.28 0.22 3.16
C GLN A 44 -2.43 1.72 3.43
N TYR A 45 -1.73 2.53 2.63
CA TYR A 45 -2.01 3.95 2.57
C TYR A 45 -3.45 4.11 2.05
N PRO A 46 -4.26 4.98 2.66
CA PRO A 46 -5.63 5.18 2.24
C PRO A 46 -5.67 5.76 0.82
N LEU A 47 -5.87 4.87 -0.14
CA LEU A 47 -6.32 5.22 -1.50
C LEU A 47 -7.67 5.94 -1.32
N GLY A 48 -7.67 7.26 -1.46
CA GLY A 48 -8.84 8.12 -1.24
C GLY A 48 -8.56 9.40 -0.47
N GLU A 49 -7.40 9.55 0.16
CA GLU A 49 -7.00 10.88 0.66
C GLU A 49 -6.67 11.80 -0.53
N ALA A 50 -6.86 13.10 -0.35
CA ALA A 50 -6.25 14.14 -1.18
C ALA A 50 -4.71 14.18 -0.99
N ALA A 51 -4.10 13.00 -0.88
CA ALA A 51 -2.69 12.78 -0.82
C ALA A 51 -2.15 12.91 -2.25
N LEU A 52 -1.38 13.97 -2.48
CA LEU A 52 -0.59 14.05 -3.69
C LEU A 52 0.46 12.94 -3.64
N MET A 53 0.26 11.93 -4.48
CA MET A 53 1.21 10.85 -4.70
C MET A 53 1.99 11.13 -5.98
N ILE A 54 3.32 10.99 -5.92
CA ILE A 54 4.18 10.99 -7.10
C ILE A 54 4.93 9.68 -7.09
N LEU A 55 4.75 8.86 -8.13
CA LEU A 55 5.40 7.54 -8.25
C LEU A 55 5.15 6.64 -7.03
N ASN A 56 3.92 6.61 -6.52
CA ASN A 56 3.51 5.90 -5.30
C ASN A 56 4.19 6.39 -4.00
N ILE A 57 4.77 7.60 -3.99
CA ILE A 57 5.32 8.23 -2.79
C ILE A 57 4.32 9.30 -2.31
N PRO A 58 3.78 9.21 -1.08
CA PRO A 58 2.87 10.21 -0.54
C PRO A 58 3.64 11.48 -0.14
N ILE A 59 3.29 12.63 -0.70
CA ILE A 59 3.95 13.93 -0.43
C ILE A 59 3.11 14.82 0.50
N LYS A 60 1.79 14.59 0.52
CA LYS A 60 0.85 15.27 1.42
C LYS A 60 -0.12 14.25 2.03
N SER A 61 -0.63 14.58 3.21
CA SER A 61 -1.68 13.85 3.92
C SER A 61 -2.57 14.84 4.65
N ALA A 62 -3.64 14.34 5.27
CA ALA A 62 -4.58 15.12 6.07
C ALA A 62 -3.89 16.00 7.14
N ASP A 63 -2.76 15.55 7.69
CA ASP A 63 -1.97 16.26 8.71
C ASP A 63 -0.89 17.23 8.14
N GLY A 64 -0.81 17.40 6.81
CA GLY A 64 0.15 18.31 6.16
C GLY A 64 1.20 17.62 5.27
N PHE A 65 2.41 18.19 5.19
CA PHE A 65 3.49 17.65 4.36
C PHE A 65 4.07 16.36 4.97
N HIS A 66 4.12 15.29 4.18
CA HIS A 66 4.81 14.06 4.54
C HIS A 66 6.31 14.23 4.33
N TYR A 67 7.02 14.73 5.34
CA TYR A 67 8.47 14.96 5.29
C TYR A 67 9.26 13.70 4.89
N ALA A 68 8.79 12.51 5.31
CA ALA A 68 9.37 11.24 4.88
C ALA A 68 9.25 11.03 3.36
N GLY A 69 8.08 11.28 2.77
CA GLY A 69 7.87 11.19 1.33
C GLY A 69 8.70 12.20 0.53
N VAL A 70 8.81 13.44 1.02
CA VAL A 70 9.69 14.46 0.42
C VAL A 70 11.15 14.01 0.44
N PHE A 71 11.61 13.42 1.54
CA PHE A 71 12.97 12.90 1.66
C PHE A 71 13.22 11.73 0.70
N ILE A 72 12.28 10.78 0.59
CA ILE A 72 12.36 9.65 -0.35
C ILE A 72 12.43 10.15 -1.80
N LEU A 73 11.61 11.15 -2.16
CA LEU A 73 11.60 11.77 -3.48
C LEU A 73 12.95 12.46 -3.76
N PHE A 74 13.51 13.17 -2.79
CA PHE A 74 14.83 13.80 -2.92
C PHE A 74 15.92 12.77 -3.20
N LEU A 75 15.95 11.66 -2.46
CA LEU A 75 16.90 10.56 -2.69
C LEU A 75 16.73 9.96 -4.09
N LEU A 76 15.49 9.79 -4.54
CA LEU A 76 15.19 9.25 -5.86
C LEU A 76 15.67 10.19 -6.97
N VAL A 77 15.39 11.48 -6.86
CA VAL A 77 15.86 12.50 -7.83
C VAL A 77 17.39 12.55 -7.86
N LEU A 78 18.05 12.53 -6.70
CA LEU A 78 19.51 12.50 -6.63
C LEU A 78 20.08 11.23 -7.29
N GLY A 79 19.47 10.07 -7.03
CA GLY A 79 19.80 8.81 -7.68
C GLY A 79 19.65 8.89 -9.20
N MET A 80 18.56 9.43 -9.72
CA MET A 80 18.34 9.63 -11.15
C MET A 80 19.38 10.57 -11.79
N VAL A 81 19.77 11.65 -11.12
CA VAL A 81 20.81 12.58 -11.60
C VAL A 81 22.16 11.88 -11.68
N PHE A 82 22.51 11.09 -10.67
CA PHE A 82 23.76 10.30 -10.68
C PHE A 82 23.75 9.25 -11.77
N LEU A 83 22.62 8.56 -11.97
CA LEU A 83 22.46 7.58 -13.05
C LEU A 83 22.65 8.25 -14.40
N HIS A 84 22.00 9.39 -14.63
CA HIS A 84 22.14 10.18 -15.85
C HIS A 84 23.61 10.56 -16.11
N ARG A 85 24.35 11.03 -15.10
CA ARG A 85 25.77 11.40 -15.28
C ARG A 85 26.72 10.20 -15.42
N SER A 86 26.29 9.01 -14.97
CA SER A 86 27.14 7.82 -14.93
C SER A 86 27.18 7.04 -16.25
N LEU A 87 26.18 7.18 -17.11
CA LEU A 87 26.07 6.49 -18.40
C LEU A 87 26.78 7.27 -19.51
N GLU A 88 27.14 6.61 -20.61
CA GLU A 88 27.68 7.28 -21.81
C GLU A 88 26.63 7.41 -22.93
N ARG A 89 25.68 6.47 -22.96
CA ARG A 89 24.54 6.41 -23.89
C ARG A 89 23.29 5.95 -23.15
N TYR A 90 22.12 6.11 -23.77
CA TYR A 90 20.81 5.67 -23.25
C TYR A 90 20.27 6.38 -21.99
N HIS A 91 20.80 7.55 -21.65
CA HIS A 91 20.36 8.34 -20.49
C HIS A 91 18.84 8.55 -20.38
N LEU A 92 18.17 8.79 -21.52
CA LEU A 92 16.73 8.94 -21.56
C LEU A 92 16.01 7.61 -21.34
N ARG A 93 16.51 6.51 -21.92
CA ARG A 93 15.90 5.18 -21.72
C ARG A 93 16.03 4.71 -20.28
N SER A 94 17.18 4.95 -19.64
CA SER A 94 17.37 4.62 -18.23
C SER A 94 16.48 5.45 -17.31
N PHE A 95 16.24 6.72 -17.64
CA PHE A 95 15.32 7.58 -16.89
C PHE A 95 13.89 7.03 -16.90
N PHE A 96 13.35 6.71 -18.08
CA PHE A 96 12.03 6.08 -18.20
C PHE A 96 11.98 4.71 -17.52
N ALA A 97 13.04 3.91 -17.63
CA ALA A 97 13.11 2.61 -16.95
C ALA A 97 13.01 2.76 -15.43
N VAL A 98 13.70 3.74 -14.82
CA VAL A 98 13.61 4.00 -13.37
C VAL A 98 12.20 4.42 -12.99
N ILE A 99 11.54 5.28 -13.75
CA ILE A 99 10.15 5.68 -13.50
C ILE A 99 9.23 4.45 -13.46
N VAL A 100 9.33 3.58 -14.47
CA VAL A 100 8.53 2.34 -14.54
C VAL A 100 8.82 1.43 -13.36
N ILE A 101 10.10 1.20 -13.05
CA ILE A 101 10.52 0.33 -11.94
C ILE A 101 10.01 0.86 -10.61
N VAL A 102 10.22 2.14 -10.31
CA VAL A 102 9.82 2.73 -9.01
C VAL A 102 8.30 2.78 -8.87
N SER A 103 7.56 2.88 -9.97
CA SER A 103 6.10 2.88 -9.93
C SER A 103 5.54 1.47 -9.72
N LEU A 104 6.08 0.46 -10.41
CA LEU A 104 5.48 -0.89 -10.44
C LEU A 104 6.09 -1.87 -9.44
N LEU A 105 7.38 -1.72 -9.13
CA LEU A 105 8.11 -2.70 -8.31
C LEU A 105 7.65 -2.70 -6.84
N PRO A 106 7.49 -1.55 -6.14
CA PRO A 106 7.05 -1.57 -4.74
C PRO A 106 5.72 -2.29 -4.48
N PRO A 107 4.61 -1.99 -5.20
CA PRO A 107 3.34 -2.70 -4.96
C PRO A 107 3.44 -4.19 -5.31
N PHE A 108 4.15 -4.54 -6.38
CA PHE A 108 4.37 -5.94 -6.76
C PHE A 108 5.15 -6.71 -5.69
N LEU A 109 6.20 -6.11 -5.12
CA LEU A 109 6.97 -6.73 -4.04
C LEU A 109 6.13 -6.87 -2.76
N ALA A 110 5.29 -5.88 -2.44
CA ALA A 110 4.41 -5.95 -1.28
C ALA A 110 3.38 -7.08 -1.41
N GLU A 111 2.73 -7.19 -2.57
CA GLU A 111 1.79 -8.28 -2.87
C GLU A 111 2.50 -9.64 -2.83
N SER A 112 3.68 -9.75 -3.46
CA SER A 112 4.47 -10.99 -3.47
C SER A 112 4.89 -11.39 -2.06
N TYR A 113 5.37 -10.44 -1.25
CA TYR A 113 5.72 -10.66 0.15
C TYR A 113 4.50 -11.15 0.94
N GLN A 114 3.36 -10.48 0.79
CA GLN A 114 2.11 -10.83 1.45
C GLN A 114 1.63 -12.25 1.09
N LYS A 115 1.80 -12.67 -0.17
CA LYS A 115 1.40 -13.99 -0.66
C LYS A 115 2.35 -15.13 -0.30
N THR A 116 3.63 -14.84 -0.04
CA THR A 116 4.67 -15.88 0.04
C THR A 116 5.39 -15.97 1.37
N LEU A 117 5.59 -14.84 2.06
CA LEU A 117 6.43 -14.75 3.24
C LEU A 117 5.70 -14.20 4.47
N ALA A 118 4.60 -13.48 4.28
CA ALA A 118 3.84 -12.94 5.38
C ALA A 118 3.10 -14.04 6.16
N GLU A 119 2.95 -13.82 7.46
CA GLU A 119 2.30 -14.75 8.39
C GLU A 119 1.22 -14.04 9.21
N GLY A 120 0.24 -14.80 9.69
CA GLY A 120 -0.87 -14.27 10.50
C GLY A 120 -1.65 -13.16 9.77
N ILE A 121 -1.96 -12.06 10.48
CA ILE A 121 -2.73 -10.93 9.91
C ILE A 121 -2.02 -10.20 8.76
N TYR A 122 -0.72 -10.43 8.58
CA TYR A 122 0.04 -9.85 7.47
C TYR A 122 -0.17 -10.65 6.17
N ALA A 123 -0.53 -11.93 6.25
CA ALA A 123 -0.89 -12.77 5.10
C ALA A 123 -2.34 -12.54 4.61
N VAL A 124 -3.18 -11.91 5.43
CA VAL A 124 -4.58 -11.66 5.12
C VAL A 124 -4.74 -10.47 4.17
N SER A 125 -5.23 -10.72 2.97
CA SER A 125 -5.68 -9.72 2.01
C SER A 125 -7.08 -9.22 2.37
N TYR A 126 -7.32 -7.94 2.14
CA TYR A 126 -8.62 -7.32 2.29
C TYR A 126 -9.01 -6.66 0.97
N VAL A 127 -10.08 -7.14 0.37
CA VAL A 127 -10.57 -6.65 -0.92
C VAL A 127 -11.54 -5.49 -0.66
N LYS A 128 -10.93 -4.31 -0.52
CA LYS A 128 -11.61 -3.08 -0.12
C LYS A 128 -12.72 -2.66 -1.08
N ASP A 129 -12.54 -2.90 -2.37
CA ASP A 129 -13.47 -2.53 -3.44
C ASP A 129 -14.77 -3.36 -3.40
N GLU A 130 -14.71 -4.56 -2.82
CA GLU A 130 -15.85 -5.46 -2.63
C GLU A 130 -16.51 -5.30 -1.26
N SER A 131 -15.96 -4.45 -0.40
CA SER A 131 -16.39 -4.34 0.99
C SER A 131 -17.31 -3.14 1.21
N LEU A 132 -18.47 -3.40 1.81
CA LEU A 132 -19.58 -2.46 1.95
C LEU A 132 -20.21 -2.55 3.34
N CYS A 133 -20.58 -1.41 3.91
CA CYS A 133 -21.45 -1.35 5.08
C CYS A 133 -22.74 -0.61 4.74
N LYS A 134 -23.88 -1.15 5.17
CA LYS A 134 -25.20 -0.54 5.08
C LYS A 134 -25.74 -0.24 6.47
N PHE A 135 -26.36 0.92 6.63
CA PHE A 135 -26.94 1.38 7.87
C PHE A 135 -28.39 1.78 7.62
N GLU A 136 -29.28 1.36 8.51
CA GLU A 136 -30.71 1.66 8.44
C GLU A 136 -31.33 1.67 9.83
N MET A 137 -32.07 2.73 10.18
CA MET A 137 -32.83 2.77 11.43
C MET A 137 -33.98 1.76 11.38
N ILE A 138 -34.03 0.86 12.36
CA ILE A 138 -35.12 -0.12 12.53
C ILE A 138 -36.13 0.30 13.60
N SER A 139 -35.78 1.29 14.42
CA SER A 139 -36.65 1.98 15.37
C SER A 139 -36.13 3.41 15.61
N GLU A 140 -36.80 4.24 16.41
CA GLU A 140 -36.36 5.61 16.72
C GLU A 140 -34.99 5.66 17.43
N GLU A 141 -34.61 4.62 18.16
CA GLU A 141 -33.38 4.59 18.96
C GLU A 141 -32.45 3.44 18.57
N THR A 142 -32.78 2.65 17.54
CA THR A 142 -32.00 1.48 17.13
C THR A 142 -31.62 1.55 15.66
N LEU A 143 -30.31 1.61 15.42
CA LEU A 143 -29.70 1.54 14.10
C LEU A 143 -29.24 0.11 13.81
N GLN A 144 -29.60 -0.42 12.65
CA GLN A 144 -29.04 -1.68 12.16
C GLN A 144 -27.88 -1.41 11.22
N GLY A 145 -26.72 -1.99 11.53
CA GLY A 145 -25.54 -1.96 10.67
C GLY A 145 -25.23 -3.35 10.12
N ILE A 146 -25.05 -3.46 8.81
CA ILE A 146 -24.65 -4.70 8.12
C ILE A 146 -23.42 -4.42 7.27
N CYS A 147 -22.30 -5.06 7.61
CA CYS A 147 -21.07 -4.97 6.84
C CYS A 147 -20.73 -6.32 6.20
N GLU A 148 -20.37 -6.29 4.92
CA GLU A 148 -19.80 -7.41 4.19
C GLU A 148 -18.36 -7.07 3.87
N LEU A 149 -17.42 -7.85 4.42
CA LEU A 149 -15.99 -7.60 4.33
C LEU A 149 -15.32 -8.80 3.65
N SER A 150 -14.70 -8.56 2.49
CA SER A 150 -14.08 -9.62 1.68
C SER A 150 -12.61 -9.80 2.07
N PHE A 151 -12.25 -11.00 2.52
CA PHE A 151 -10.89 -11.35 2.93
C PHE A 151 -10.36 -12.57 2.19
N GLU A 152 -9.05 -12.63 2.03
CA GLU A 152 -8.36 -13.82 1.53
C GLU A 152 -7.12 -14.10 2.38
N ASN A 153 -6.99 -15.32 2.89
CA ASN A 153 -5.80 -15.73 3.64
C ASN A 153 -4.80 -16.41 2.70
N TYR A 154 -3.68 -15.75 2.37
CA TYR A 154 -2.65 -16.37 1.52
C TYR A 154 -1.71 -17.34 2.24
N SER A 155 -1.81 -17.46 3.55
CA SER A 155 -0.96 -18.38 4.29
C SER A 155 -1.49 -19.82 4.22
N ASN A 156 -0.59 -20.76 4.46
CA ASN A 156 -0.93 -22.17 4.64
C ASN A 156 -1.37 -22.49 6.08
N GLU A 157 -1.53 -21.47 6.92
CA GLU A 157 -1.94 -21.59 8.31
C GLU A 157 -3.31 -20.95 8.52
N GLU A 158 -3.98 -21.39 9.58
CA GLU A 158 -5.20 -20.73 10.02
C GLU A 158 -4.87 -19.37 10.65
N VAL A 159 -5.62 -18.33 10.28
CA VAL A 159 -5.45 -16.99 10.84
C VAL A 159 -6.72 -16.57 11.57
N SER A 160 -6.55 -16.20 12.84
CA SER A 160 -7.62 -15.64 13.68
C SER A 160 -7.30 -14.20 14.08
N PHE A 161 -8.28 -13.31 13.96
CA PHE A 161 -8.15 -11.89 14.26
C PHE A 161 -9.49 -11.25 14.64
N THR A 162 -9.43 -10.09 15.30
CA THR A 162 -10.60 -9.24 15.55
C THR A 162 -10.66 -8.09 14.54
N ILE A 163 -11.88 -7.64 14.23
CA ILE A 163 -12.13 -6.48 13.37
C ILE A 163 -12.65 -5.31 14.20
N GLY A 164 -12.00 -4.15 14.06
CA GLY A 164 -12.52 -2.86 14.47
C GLY A 164 -12.73 -1.94 13.26
N PHE A 165 -13.68 -1.01 13.39
CA PHE A 165 -14.04 -0.04 12.37
C PHE A 165 -13.57 1.35 12.78
N TYR A 166 -13.28 2.22 11.83
CA TYR A 166 -12.96 3.62 12.13
C TYR A 166 -13.48 4.54 11.03
N ASP A 167 -13.92 5.72 11.42
CA ASP A 167 -14.29 6.77 10.48
C ASP A 167 -13.03 7.49 10.01
N ARG A 168 -12.83 7.58 8.69
CA ARG A 168 -11.69 8.30 8.10
C ARG A 168 -11.94 9.80 8.01
N TYR A 169 -13.19 10.21 7.81
CA TYR A 169 -13.60 11.60 7.67
C TYR A 169 -14.48 11.97 8.85
N LEU A 170 -13.87 12.51 9.90
CA LEU A 170 -14.62 13.28 10.87
C LEU A 170 -14.89 14.64 10.19
N THR A 171 -16.12 14.86 9.74
CA THR A 171 -16.54 16.21 9.34
C THR A 171 -16.54 17.11 10.57
N GLU A 172 -16.65 18.44 10.39
CA GLU A 172 -16.70 19.39 11.53
C GLU A 172 -17.84 19.10 12.53
N GLU A 173 -18.78 18.21 12.18
CA GLU A 173 -19.92 17.79 13.01
C GLU A 173 -19.75 16.41 13.70
N ASP A 174 -18.55 15.80 13.61
CA ASP A 174 -18.19 14.51 14.24
C ASP A 174 -19.21 13.38 13.95
N PHE A 175 -19.70 13.28 12.71
CA PHE A 175 -20.63 12.21 12.33
C PHE A 175 -19.98 10.82 12.43
N GLN A 176 -20.50 10.00 13.34
CA GLN A 176 -20.07 8.62 13.51
C GLN A 176 -20.90 7.70 12.61
N MET A 177 -20.24 6.94 11.75
CA MET A 177 -20.91 5.97 10.86
C MET A 177 -20.29 4.59 11.02
N LEU A 178 -19.06 4.39 10.56
CA LEU A 178 -18.37 3.10 10.63
C LEU A 178 -18.01 2.74 12.06
N SER A 179 -17.56 3.71 12.87
CA SER A 179 -17.14 3.45 14.25
C SER A 179 -18.26 2.89 15.14
N LEU A 180 -19.53 3.12 14.80
CA LEU A 180 -20.70 2.57 15.48
C LEU A 180 -20.69 1.03 15.47
N MET A 181 -20.10 0.40 14.44
CA MET A 181 -19.96 -1.06 14.34
C MET A 181 -19.01 -1.67 15.39
N ASN A 182 -18.31 -0.84 16.17
CA ASN A 182 -17.50 -1.29 17.31
C ASN A 182 -18.32 -1.51 18.58
N SER A 183 -19.61 -1.17 18.61
CA SER A 183 -20.46 -1.36 19.79
C SER A 183 -20.59 -2.84 20.17
N GLY A 184 -20.63 -3.15 21.47
CA GLY A 184 -20.77 -4.51 21.98
C GLY A 184 -19.52 -5.38 21.81
N GLU A 185 -19.71 -6.65 21.45
CA GLU A 185 -18.62 -7.61 21.34
C GLU A 185 -17.74 -7.40 20.11
N HIS A 186 -16.46 -7.75 20.26
CA HIS A 186 -15.49 -7.75 19.17
C HIS A 186 -15.85 -8.81 18.13
N ASN A 187 -15.72 -8.44 16.85
CA ASN A 187 -15.99 -9.36 15.75
C ASN A 187 -14.77 -10.26 15.53
N ASN A 188 -14.80 -11.48 16.08
CA ASN A 188 -13.77 -12.49 15.86
C ASN A 188 -13.95 -13.16 14.49
N VAL A 189 -12.90 -13.17 13.69
CA VAL A 189 -12.85 -13.81 12.39
C VAL A 189 -11.77 -14.88 12.37
N LYS A 190 -12.10 -16.00 11.73
CA LYS A 190 -11.20 -17.11 11.48
C LYS A 190 -11.25 -17.42 9.98
N LEU A 191 -10.06 -17.45 9.38
CA LEU A 191 -9.82 -17.82 7.99
C LEU A 191 -8.97 -19.08 7.96
N LEU A 192 -9.44 -20.10 7.23
CA LEU A 192 -8.71 -21.32 6.95
C LEU A 192 -7.53 -21.04 5.99
N PRO A 193 -6.56 -21.97 5.88
CA PRO A 193 -5.48 -21.85 4.90
C PRO A 193 -6.02 -21.62 3.49
N ASN A 194 -5.48 -20.64 2.77
CA ASN A 194 -5.86 -20.32 1.39
C ASN A 194 -7.37 -20.04 1.18
N GLU A 195 -8.11 -19.65 2.22
CA GLU A 195 -9.55 -19.36 2.15
C GLU A 195 -9.80 -17.91 1.70
N ALA A 196 -10.63 -17.76 0.67
CA ALA A 196 -11.32 -16.51 0.37
C ALA A 196 -12.72 -16.53 1.01
N LYS A 197 -13.05 -15.52 1.80
CA LYS A 197 -14.27 -15.47 2.60
C LYS A 197 -14.83 -14.06 2.71
N VAL A 198 -16.13 -13.94 2.46
CA VAL A 198 -16.90 -12.74 2.81
C VAL A 198 -17.42 -12.89 4.23
N VAL A 199 -16.96 -12.02 5.12
CA VAL A 199 -17.39 -11.96 6.52
C VAL A 199 -18.54 -10.97 6.61
N ARG A 200 -19.72 -11.47 6.98
CA ARG A 200 -20.91 -10.66 7.23
C ARG A 200 -21.06 -10.36 8.71
N ILE A 201 -20.97 -9.09 9.09
CA ILE A 201 -21.16 -8.59 10.45
C ILE A 201 -22.47 -7.84 10.49
N LYS A 202 -23.40 -8.28 11.34
CA LYS A 202 -24.67 -7.61 11.59
C LYS A 202 -24.73 -7.16 13.05
N LYS A 203 -25.07 -5.90 13.28
CA LYS A 203 -25.27 -5.34 14.62
C LYS A 203 -26.54 -4.50 14.69
N GLU A 204 -27.18 -4.55 15.86
CA GLU A 204 -28.21 -3.61 16.27
C GLU A 204 -27.59 -2.72 17.33
N ILE A 205 -27.65 -1.41 17.08
CA ILE A 205 -26.85 -0.40 17.77
C ILE A 205 -27.84 0.55 18.42
N ASP A 206 -27.77 0.65 19.75
CA ASP A 206 -28.51 1.68 20.49
C ASP A 206 -27.86 3.04 20.24
N VAL A 207 -28.61 3.92 19.58
CA VAL A 207 -28.19 5.28 19.23
C VAL A 207 -28.87 6.35 20.11
N SER A 208 -29.65 5.95 21.13
CA SER A 208 -30.39 6.88 22.02
C SER A 208 -29.49 7.92 22.70
N GLN A 209 -28.25 7.56 23.01
CA GLN A 209 -27.25 8.41 23.66
C GLN A 209 -26.20 8.97 22.68
N ILE A 210 -26.30 8.66 21.38
CA ILE A 210 -25.31 9.06 20.38
C ILE A 210 -25.83 10.29 19.66
N LYS A 211 -25.19 11.44 19.89
CA LYS A 211 -25.49 12.66 19.15
C LYS A 211 -24.92 12.53 17.73
N ASN A 212 -25.65 13.02 16.73
CA ASN A 212 -25.23 13.06 15.32
C ASN A 212 -24.81 11.69 14.77
N HIS A 213 -25.73 10.73 14.77
CA HIS A 213 -25.55 9.44 14.09
C HIS A 213 -26.16 9.45 12.68
N VAL A 214 -25.73 8.52 11.84
CA VAL A 214 -26.39 8.27 10.55
C VAL A 214 -27.77 7.65 10.78
N GLU A 215 -28.79 8.09 10.05
CA GLU A 215 -30.12 7.45 10.05
C GLU A 215 -30.22 6.36 8.97
N SER A 216 -29.63 6.62 7.80
CA SER A 216 -29.48 5.62 6.75
C SER A 216 -28.30 5.98 5.84
N GLY A 217 -27.67 4.96 5.25
CA GLY A 217 -26.60 5.20 4.29
C GLY A 217 -25.79 3.95 3.97
N GLU A 218 -24.90 4.11 2.99
CA GLU A 218 -23.95 3.08 2.59
C GLU A 218 -22.53 3.65 2.63
N ALA A 219 -21.60 2.86 3.15
CA ALA A 219 -20.17 3.17 3.15
C ALA A 219 -19.43 2.10 2.33
N ALA A 220 -18.95 2.50 1.16
CA ALA A 220 -18.01 1.72 0.36
C ALA A 220 -16.57 1.96 0.86
N TYR A 221 -15.63 1.10 0.44
CA TYR A 221 -14.22 1.20 0.80
C TYR A 221 -13.99 1.22 2.32
N VAL A 222 -14.72 0.35 3.02
CA VAL A 222 -14.82 0.34 4.49
C VAL A 222 -13.44 0.32 5.13
N SER A 223 -13.26 1.20 6.12
CA SER A 223 -11.99 1.39 6.82
C SER A 223 -11.99 0.53 8.08
N ILE A 224 -11.05 -0.42 8.15
CA ILE A 224 -10.99 -1.40 9.25
C ILE A 224 -9.60 -1.56 9.84
N ILE A 225 -9.55 -2.02 11.08
CA ILE A 225 -8.33 -2.42 11.76
C ILE A 225 -8.49 -3.87 12.15
N ILE A 226 -7.58 -4.72 11.67
CA ILE A 226 -7.49 -6.11 12.12
C ILE A 226 -6.44 -6.24 13.22
N LYS A 227 -6.73 -7.03 14.26
CA LYS A 227 -5.82 -7.24 15.41
C LYS A 227 -5.68 -8.72 15.75
N SER A 228 -4.47 -9.14 16.09
CA SER A 228 -4.18 -10.50 16.58
C SER A 228 -3.04 -10.43 17.58
N GLY A 229 -3.32 -10.70 18.86
CA GLY A 229 -2.41 -10.41 19.97
C GLY A 229 -2.02 -8.92 20.00
N ASP A 230 -0.71 -8.65 20.08
CA ASP A 230 -0.16 -7.29 20.08
C ASP A 230 -0.04 -6.66 18.68
N LYS A 231 -0.29 -7.44 17.62
CA LYS A 231 -0.17 -6.99 16.23
C LYS A 231 -1.47 -6.34 15.77
N ASN A 232 -1.36 -5.23 15.04
CA ASN A 232 -2.49 -4.58 14.40
C ASN A 232 -2.14 -4.13 12.97
N ARG A 233 -3.16 -4.03 12.11
CA ARG A 233 -3.02 -3.54 10.74
C ARG A 233 -4.25 -2.73 10.35
N LYS A 234 -4.04 -1.45 10.02
CA LYS A 234 -5.05 -0.60 9.38
C LYS A 234 -5.15 -0.93 7.88
N LEU A 235 -6.38 -1.05 7.40
CA LEU A 235 -6.79 -1.37 6.03
C LEU A 235 -7.86 -0.35 5.59
#